data_AF-A0A6L7WV24-F1
#
_entry.id   AF-A0A6L7WV24-F1
#
_cell.length_a   1.000
_cell.length_b   1.000
_cell.length_c   1.000
_cell.angle_alpha   90.00
_cell.angle_beta   90.00
_cell.angle_gamma   90.00
#
_symmetry.space_group_name_H-M   'P 1'
#
loop_
_entity.id
_entity.type
_entity.pdbx_description
1 polymer ?
#
loop_
_entity_poly.entity_id
_entity_poly.type
_entity_poly.pdbx_seq_one_letter_code
_entity_poly.pdbx_strand_id
1 'polypeptide(L)'
;MSYGKTAVLLLAAAVWLAPASTRGQRVAATGGAPAVEIVHPVGCVERRAGEAEWWLARAAEPTVTEAGVFDEDEVNEARAQALGTHVFHLVGVADFLGAEALLRSFDRSSFTTPDQVNATGELRAGRTVLIKGLLIESDDAARINLLSVVGLADTCGE
;
A
#
# COMPACT_ATOMS: atom_id res chain seq x y z
N MET A 1 -84.35 33.06 5.01
CA MET A 1 -84.86 31.81 5.62
C MET A 1 -84.91 30.75 4.55
N SER A 2 -83.98 29.79 4.59
CA SER A 2 -84.13 28.50 3.92
C SER A 2 -83.19 27.51 4.61
N TYR A 3 -83.73 26.34 4.89
CA TYR A 3 -83.20 25.27 5.74
C TYR A 3 -82.07 24.51 5.06
N GLY A 4 -81.21 23.86 5.85
CA GLY A 4 -80.72 22.55 5.40
C GLY A 4 -79.46 22.00 6.05
N LYS A 5 -79.70 21.07 6.98
CA LYS A 5 -79.03 19.76 7.08
C LYS A 5 -77.58 19.74 7.60
N THR A 6 -77.51 19.38 8.88
CA THR A 6 -76.51 18.53 9.52
C THR A 6 -75.94 17.47 8.57
N ALA A 7 -74.63 17.45 8.44
CA ALA A 7 -73.88 16.28 8.03
C ALA A 7 -72.57 16.24 8.85
N VAL A 8 -72.62 15.48 9.93
CA VAL A 8 -71.43 15.05 10.68
C VAL A 8 -70.68 14.08 9.76
N LEU A 9 -69.58 14.55 9.19
CA LEU A 9 -68.66 13.71 8.41
C LEU A 9 -67.48 13.35 9.30
N LEU A 10 -67.59 12.16 9.89
CA LEU A 10 -66.49 11.37 10.43
C LEU A 10 -65.47 11.13 9.31
N LEU A 11 -64.38 11.89 9.31
CA LEU A 11 -63.22 11.59 8.47
C LEU A 11 -62.31 10.64 9.25
N ALA A 12 -62.37 9.37 8.82
CA ALA A 12 -61.47 8.31 9.24
C ALA A 12 -60.01 8.72 9.00
N ALA A 13 -59.20 8.56 10.05
CA ALA A 13 -57.76 8.73 10.01
C ALA A 13 -57.13 7.67 9.10
N ALA A 14 -56.76 8.05 7.88
CA ALA A 14 -55.84 7.27 7.06
C ALA A 14 -54.42 7.59 7.52
N VAL A 15 -53.91 6.83 8.49
CA VAL A 15 -52.49 6.80 8.84
C VAL A 15 -51.76 6.14 7.67
N TRP A 16 -51.24 6.98 6.76
CA TRP A 16 -50.26 6.53 5.78
C TRP A 16 -48.96 6.28 6.52
N LEU A 17 -48.67 5.00 6.80
CA LEU A 17 -47.31 4.54 7.10
C LEU A 17 -46.48 4.71 5.82
N ALA A 18 -45.95 5.92 5.61
CA ALA A 18 -44.85 6.10 4.67
C ALA A 18 -43.65 5.34 5.26
N PRO A 19 -43.08 4.34 4.56
CA PRO A 19 -41.76 3.89 4.95
C PRO A 19 -40.86 5.11 4.80
N ALA A 20 -40.32 5.60 5.92
CA ALA A 20 -39.16 6.46 5.89
C ALA A 20 -38.04 5.64 5.26
N SER A 21 -37.98 5.64 3.94
CA SER A 21 -36.80 5.24 3.21
C SER A 21 -35.75 6.27 3.61
N THR A 22 -35.00 5.95 4.66
CA THR A 22 -33.66 6.47 4.87
C THR A 22 -32.96 6.24 3.53
N ARG A 23 -32.95 7.29 2.71
CA ARG A 23 -32.09 7.37 1.54
C ARG A 23 -30.70 7.56 2.13
N GLY A 24 -30.17 6.47 2.69
CA GLY A 24 -28.75 6.31 2.94
C GLY A 24 -28.12 6.66 1.62
N GLN A 25 -27.42 7.78 1.60
CA GLN A 25 -26.67 8.25 0.47
C GLN A 25 -25.61 7.18 0.26
N ARG A 26 -25.94 6.16 -0.52
CA ARG A 26 -24.94 5.28 -1.13
C ARG A 26 -24.13 6.25 -1.97
N VAL A 27 -22.97 6.63 -1.44
CA VAL A 27 -21.87 7.06 -2.28
C VAL A 27 -21.81 6.00 -3.37
N ALA A 28 -22.15 6.41 -4.59
CA ALA A 28 -21.96 5.56 -5.74
C ALA A 28 -20.47 5.22 -5.69
N ALA A 29 -20.15 3.97 -5.36
CA ALA A 29 -18.83 3.44 -5.54
C ALA A 29 -18.60 3.51 -7.06
N THR A 30 -17.96 4.57 -7.52
CA THR A 30 -17.27 4.58 -8.79
C THR A 30 -16.32 3.39 -8.73
N GLY A 31 -16.65 2.36 -9.50
CA GLY A 31 -15.89 1.12 -9.53
C GLY A 31 -14.44 1.40 -9.87
N GLY A 32 -13.59 1.12 -8.89
CA GLY A 32 -12.15 1.24 -8.97
C GLY A 32 -11.66 1.13 -7.54
N ALA A 33 -11.33 -0.09 -7.10
CA ALA A 33 -10.38 -0.19 -5.99
C ALA A 33 -9.15 0.64 -6.40
N PRO A 34 -8.53 1.42 -5.51
CA PRO A 34 -7.30 2.13 -5.88
C PRO A 34 -6.31 1.08 -6.41
N ALA A 35 -5.99 1.19 -7.70
CA ALA A 35 -4.92 0.42 -8.30
C ALA A 35 -3.63 1.01 -7.71
N VAL A 36 -3.06 0.31 -6.74
CA VAL A 36 -1.80 0.73 -6.12
C VAL A 36 -0.70 0.46 -7.14
N GLU A 37 0.05 1.48 -7.53
CA GLU A 37 1.11 1.34 -8.53
C GLU A 37 2.27 0.51 -7.95
N ILE A 38 2.80 -0.42 -8.75
CA ILE A 38 4.08 -1.07 -8.45
C ILE A 38 5.17 -0.18 -9.03
N VAL A 39 6.13 0.19 -8.18
CA VAL A 39 7.24 1.06 -8.56
C VAL A 39 8.58 0.41 -8.25
N HIS A 40 9.63 0.88 -8.92
CA HIS A 40 10.98 0.37 -8.69
C HIS A 40 12.09 1.44 -8.58
N PRO A 41 12.09 2.24 -7.50
CA PRO A 41 13.16 3.22 -7.30
C PRO A 41 14.49 2.59 -6.86
N VAL A 42 15.58 3.23 -7.25
CA VAL A 42 16.92 3.04 -6.67
C VAL A 42 17.12 4.03 -5.54
N GLY A 43 17.71 3.61 -4.42
CA GLY A 43 18.00 4.51 -3.31
C GLY A 43 18.88 3.92 -2.22
N CYS A 44 19.07 4.69 -1.15
CA CYS A 44 19.87 4.33 0.00
C CYS A 44 19.03 3.74 1.11
N VAL A 45 19.47 2.61 1.64
CA VAL A 45 18.85 2.02 2.83
C VAL A 45 19.30 2.78 4.08
N GLU A 46 18.33 3.28 4.83
CA GLU A 46 18.54 3.92 6.13
C GLU A 46 17.76 3.18 7.23
N ARG A 47 18.35 3.16 8.43
CA ARG A 47 17.69 2.70 9.65
C ARG A 47 17.44 3.91 10.55
N ARG A 48 16.18 4.20 10.84
CA ARG A 48 15.75 5.34 11.69
C ARG A 48 15.10 4.81 12.96
N ALA A 49 15.26 5.52 14.09
CA ALA A 49 14.68 5.09 15.37
C ALA A 49 13.14 5.22 15.37
N GLY A 50 12.42 4.14 15.72
CA GLY A 50 10.94 4.09 15.79
C GLY A 50 10.37 2.72 15.40
N GLU A 51 9.04 2.53 15.54
CA GLU A 51 8.34 1.22 15.35
C GLU A 51 8.24 0.69 13.90
N ALA A 52 8.89 1.33 12.93
CA ALA A 52 9.07 0.77 11.59
C ALA A 52 10.34 1.32 10.95
N GLU A 53 11.27 0.41 10.69
CA GLU A 53 12.69 0.63 10.97
C GLU A 53 13.55 0.81 9.71
N TRP A 54 12.95 0.79 8.51
CA TRP A 54 13.67 0.86 7.24
C TRP A 54 13.13 1.95 6.33
N TRP A 55 14.05 2.71 5.75
CA TRP A 55 13.76 3.83 4.86
C TRP A 55 14.59 3.72 3.59
N LEU A 56 14.02 4.13 2.47
CA LEU A 56 14.75 4.38 1.23
C LEU A 56 14.93 5.88 1.07
N ALA A 57 16.13 6.38 1.35
CA ALA A 57 16.48 7.79 1.24
C ALA A 57 17.29 8.08 -0.04
N ARG A 58 17.33 9.34 -0.47
CA ARG A 58 17.95 9.76 -1.75
C ARG A 58 17.47 8.89 -2.92
N ALA A 59 16.21 8.49 -2.87
CA ALA A 59 15.63 7.63 -3.88
C ALA A 59 15.45 8.43 -5.17
N ALA A 60 15.74 7.78 -6.30
CA ALA A 60 15.38 8.27 -7.61
C ALA A 60 13.84 8.39 -7.74
N GLU A 61 13.39 9.14 -8.76
CA GLU A 61 11.97 9.20 -9.11
C GLU A 61 11.46 7.77 -9.35
N PRO A 62 10.39 7.33 -8.68
CA PRO A 62 9.82 6.00 -8.88
C PRO A 62 9.23 5.88 -10.29
N THR A 63 9.65 4.85 -11.01
CA THR A 63 9.04 4.46 -12.28
C THR A 63 8.01 3.36 -12.03
N VAL A 64 6.86 3.42 -12.72
CA VAL A 64 5.83 2.37 -12.67
C VAL A 64 6.30 1.14 -13.43
N THR A 65 6.10 -0.04 -12.86
CA THR A 65 6.48 -1.34 -13.44
C THR A 65 5.42 -2.40 -13.16
N GLU A 66 5.63 -3.60 -13.70
CA GLU A 66 4.78 -4.76 -13.48
C GLU A 66 5.26 -5.61 -12.30
N ALA A 67 4.38 -6.47 -11.80
CA ALA A 67 4.72 -7.46 -10.79
C ALA A 67 5.72 -8.50 -11.34
N GLY A 68 6.60 -9.01 -10.48
CA GLY A 68 7.57 -10.04 -10.86
C GLY A 68 8.96 -9.77 -10.26
N VAL A 69 9.92 -10.63 -10.61
CA VAL A 69 11.33 -10.44 -10.26
C VAL A 69 12.00 -9.42 -11.17
N PHE A 70 13.20 -8.97 -10.80
CA PHE A 70 14.04 -8.20 -11.72
C PHE A 70 14.77 -9.13 -12.67
N ASP A 71 14.90 -8.73 -13.94
CA ASP A 71 15.85 -9.34 -14.88
C ASP A 71 17.24 -8.70 -14.79
N GLU A 72 18.21 -9.27 -15.51
CA GLU A 72 19.61 -8.83 -15.46
C GLU A 72 19.79 -7.42 -16.07
N ASP A 73 19.01 -7.08 -17.10
CA ASP A 73 19.09 -5.79 -17.77
C ASP A 73 18.54 -4.69 -16.86
N GLU A 74 17.40 -4.93 -16.19
CA GLU A 74 16.84 -4.02 -15.18
C GLU A 74 17.85 -3.73 -14.05
N VAL A 75 18.56 -4.77 -13.57
CA VAL A 75 19.59 -4.60 -12.54
C VAL A 75 20.79 -3.83 -13.06
N ASN A 76 21.23 -4.09 -14.28
CA ASN A 76 22.38 -3.39 -14.89
C ASN A 76 22.09 -1.92 -15.15
N GLU A 77 20.88 -1.60 -15.62
CA GLU A 77 20.42 -0.22 -15.80
C GLU A 77 20.36 0.51 -14.46
N ALA A 78 19.81 -0.13 -13.43
CA ALA A 78 19.72 0.44 -12.09
C ALA A 78 21.09 0.78 -11.48
N ARG A 79 22.14 0.02 -11.80
CA ARG A 79 23.52 0.33 -11.34
C ARG A 79 24.06 1.65 -11.90
N ALA A 80 23.60 2.05 -13.09
CA ALA A 80 24.00 3.30 -13.73
C ALA A 80 23.09 4.48 -13.36
N GLN A 81 21.99 4.22 -12.65
CA GLN A 81 21.01 5.24 -12.30
C GLN A 81 21.54 6.17 -11.21
N ALA A 82 21.39 7.48 -11.43
CA ALA A 82 21.71 8.48 -10.42
C ALA A 82 20.69 8.44 -9.27
N LEU A 83 21.17 8.66 -8.04
CA LEU A 83 20.32 8.87 -6.88
C LEU A 83 19.48 10.15 -7.01
N GLY A 84 18.36 10.19 -6.30
CA GLY A 84 17.43 11.32 -6.31
C GLY A 84 17.28 11.98 -4.95
N THR A 85 16.11 12.58 -4.73
CA THR A 85 15.79 13.34 -3.51
C THR A 85 14.61 12.77 -2.74
N HIS A 86 13.96 11.73 -3.26
CA HIS A 86 12.80 11.14 -2.61
C HIS A 86 13.19 10.35 -1.36
N VAL A 87 12.25 10.25 -0.45
CA VAL A 87 12.37 9.51 0.79
C VAL A 87 11.10 8.69 0.98
N PHE A 88 11.25 7.37 1.07
CA PHE A 88 10.15 6.43 1.24
C PHE A 88 10.31 5.64 2.53
N HIS A 89 9.22 5.50 3.27
CA HIS A 89 9.18 4.56 4.38
C HIS A 89 8.92 3.15 3.85
N LEU A 90 9.77 2.18 4.20
CA LEU A 90 9.62 0.80 3.76
C LEU A 90 8.78 0.01 4.76
N VAL A 91 7.62 -0.46 4.32
CA VAL A 91 6.69 -1.27 5.09
C VAL A 91 6.62 -2.68 4.52
N GLY A 92 6.12 -3.64 5.30
CA GLY A 92 6.12 -5.06 4.91
C GLY A 92 7.50 -5.73 4.96
N VAL A 93 8.53 -5.00 5.41
CA VAL A 93 9.91 -5.47 5.61
C VAL A 93 10.06 -6.56 6.67
N ALA A 94 9.09 -6.67 7.58
CA ALA A 94 9.07 -7.65 8.65
C ALA A 94 7.63 -8.09 8.98
N ASP A 95 7.20 -9.20 8.39
CA ASP A 95 6.26 -10.13 9.04
C ASP A 95 6.85 -11.55 9.10
N PHE A 96 8.17 -11.63 8.99
CA PHE A 96 8.91 -12.87 9.00
C PHE A 96 9.99 -12.75 10.06
N LEU A 97 9.73 -13.41 11.20
CA LEU A 97 10.71 -14.15 11.99
C LEU A 97 12.02 -14.37 11.20
N GLY A 98 13.20 -14.19 11.81
CA GLY A 98 14.47 -14.52 11.13
C GLY A 98 14.44 -15.92 10.50
N ALA A 99 15.29 -16.23 9.52
CA ALA A 99 15.27 -17.49 8.76
C ALA A 99 15.01 -18.74 9.64
N GLU A 100 15.65 -18.82 10.80
CA GLU A 100 15.50 -19.89 11.82
C GLU A 100 14.13 -19.96 12.50
N ALA A 101 13.41 -18.85 12.59
CA ALA A 101 12.10 -18.76 13.19
C ALA A 101 10.97 -18.96 12.14
N LEU A 102 11.23 -18.72 10.85
CA LEU A 102 10.36 -19.19 9.76
C LEU A 102 10.37 -20.69 9.56
N LEU A 103 11.54 -21.31 9.66
CA LEU A 103 11.68 -22.75 9.53
C LEU A 103 11.01 -23.53 10.68
N ARG A 104 10.62 -22.85 11.77
CA ARG A 104 9.90 -23.44 12.92
C ARG A 104 8.37 -23.35 12.81
N SER A 105 7.83 -22.56 11.88
CA SER A 105 6.39 -22.40 11.68
C SER A 105 5.94 -23.22 10.47
N PHE A 106 5.47 -24.43 10.75
CA PHE A 106 5.10 -25.50 9.80
C PHE A 106 4.05 -25.15 8.71
N ASP A 107 3.55 -23.92 8.61
CA ASP A 107 2.41 -23.54 7.76
C ASP A 107 2.70 -22.38 6.77
N ARG A 108 3.93 -21.82 6.74
CA ARG A 108 4.29 -20.68 5.84
C ARG A 108 5.14 -21.03 4.63
N SER A 109 5.66 -22.26 4.55
CA SER A 109 6.39 -22.75 3.36
C SER A 109 5.50 -22.88 2.12
N SER A 110 4.18 -22.82 2.28
CA SER A 110 3.16 -22.84 1.25
C SER A 110 2.81 -21.46 0.68
N PHE A 111 3.19 -20.37 1.36
CA PHE A 111 2.79 -19.00 0.99
C PHE A 111 3.94 -18.03 0.76
N THR A 112 5.19 -18.46 1.00
CA THR A 112 6.35 -17.58 0.90
C THR A 112 7.54 -18.34 0.36
N THR A 113 8.00 -17.98 -0.83
CA THR A 113 9.34 -18.35 -1.30
C THR A 113 10.38 -17.50 -0.56
N PRO A 114 11.61 -18.01 -0.33
CA PRO A 114 12.69 -17.23 0.28
C PRO A 114 12.93 -15.87 -0.39
N ASP A 115 12.52 -15.71 -1.65
CA ASP A 115 12.71 -14.50 -2.45
C ASP A 115 11.76 -13.33 -2.09
N GLN A 116 10.73 -13.55 -1.26
CA GLN A 116 9.65 -12.57 -1.03
C GLN A 116 9.75 -11.76 0.27
N VAL A 117 10.89 -11.80 0.93
CA VAL A 117 11.17 -10.96 2.10
C VAL A 117 12.61 -10.49 1.97
N ASN A 118 13.05 -9.54 2.80
CA ASN A 118 14.48 -9.22 2.95
C ASN A 118 15.31 -10.41 3.52
N ALA A 119 15.04 -11.64 3.08
CA ALA A 119 15.69 -12.87 3.45
C ALA A 119 17.10 -12.99 2.85
N THR A 120 17.42 -12.15 1.87
CA THR A 120 18.75 -12.02 1.25
C THR A 120 19.70 -11.13 2.07
N GLY A 121 19.20 -10.41 3.09
CA GLY A 121 20.03 -9.50 3.90
C GLY A 121 20.47 -8.26 3.14
N GLU A 122 19.71 -7.84 2.14
CA GLU A 122 20.04 -6.74 1.24
C GLU A 122 19.71 -5.37 1.82
N LEU A 123 18.69 -5.27 2.69
CA LEU A 123 18.45 -4.05 3.48
C LEU A 123 19.48 -3.96 4.62
N ARG A 124 20.62 -3.35 4.30
CA ARG A 124 21.67 -2.96 5.26
C ARG A 124 21.82 -1.46 5.23
N ALA A 125 21.83 -0.83 6.40
CA ALA A 125 21.99 0.62 6.48
C ALA A 125 23.28 1.06 5.75
N GLY A 126 23.16 2.10 4.93
CA GLY A 126 24.24 2.63 4.10
C GLY A 126 24.38 1.97 2.72
N ARG A 127 23.60 0.94 2.40
CA ARG A 127 23.65 0.24 1.10
C ARG A 127 22.84 0.96 0.02
N THR A 128 23.31 0.91 -1.23
CA THR A 128 22.47 1.25 -2.40
C THR A 128 21.71 0.02 -2.86
N VAL A 129 20.39 0.15 -3.00
CA VAL A 129 19.51 -0.93 -3.44
C VAL A 129 18.57 -0.47 -4.55
N LEU A 130 18.20 -1.42 -5.40
CA LEU A 130 17.01 -1.38 -6.24
C LEU A 130 15.89 -2.08 -5.50
N ILE A 131 14.72 -1.46 -5.39
CA ILE A 131 13.54 -2.12 -4.79
C ILE A 131 12.42 -2.23 -5.80
N LYS A 132 11.54 -3.23 -5.65
CA LYS A 132 10.22 -3.26 -6.28
C LYS A 132 9.18 -3.25 -5.16
N GLY A 133 8.14 -2.42 -5.26
CA GLY A 133 7.15 -2.33 -4.21
C GLY A 133 5.88 -1.57 -4.58
N LEU A 134 4.84 -1.74 -3.77
CA LEU A 134 3.57 -1.03 -3.95
C LEU A 134 3.68 0.37 -3.36
N LEU A 135 3.51 1.41 -4.18
CA LEU A 135 3.55 2.80 -3.77
C LEU A 135 2.25 3.19 -3.07
N ILE A 136 2.34 3.52 -1.78
CA ILE A 136 1.22 3.99 -0.98
C ILE A 136 1.44 5.49 -0.74
N GLU A 137 0.71 6.30 -1.51
CA GLU A 137 0.65 7.73 -1.29
C GLU A 137 -0.20 8.04 -0.05
N SER A 138 0.30 8.88 0.85
CA SER A 138 -0.45 9.39 1.99
C SER A 138 -0.01 10.81 2.32
N ASP A 139 -0.91 11.58 2.93
CA ASP A 139 -0.69 13.01 3.22
C ASP A 139 0.51 13.26 4.16
N ASP A 140 0.90 12.26 4.96
CA ASP A 140 1.98 12.38 5.96
C ASP A 140 3.37 11.97 5.42
N ALA A 141 3.45 10.86 4.68
CA ALA A 141 4.68 10.35 4.09
C ALA A 141 4.39 9.28 3.04
N ALA A 142 5.14 9.30 1.93
CA ALA A 142 5.10 8.24 0.93
C ALA A 142 5.70 6.94 1.49
N ARG A 143 5.00 5.82 1.30
CA ARG A 143 5.41 4.50 1.79
C ARG A 143 5.50 3.53 0.64
N ILE A 144 6.42 2.57 0.74
CA ILE A 144 6.51 1.47 -0.22
C ILE A 144 6.35 0.17 0.55
N ASN A 145 5.32 -0.61 0.22
CA ASN A 145 5.22 -1.98 0.67
C ASN A 145 6.17 -2.84 -0.18
N LEU A 146 7.25 -3.31 0.44
CA LEU A 146 8.34 -3.96 -0.26
C LEU A 146 7.92 -5.32 -0.82
N LEU A 147 8.17 -5.55 -2.10
CA LEU A 147 7.94 -6.84 -2.77
C LEU A 147 9.26 -7.55 -3.08
N SER A 148 10.29 -6.80 -3.49
CA SER A 148 11.62 -7.34 -3.79
C SER A 148 12.70 -6.28 -3.55
N VAL A 149 13.91 -6.74 -3.23
CA VAL A 149 15.09 -5.88 -3.02
C VAL A 149 16.33 -6.56 -3.61
N VAL A 150 17.14 -5.77 -4.31
CA VAL A 150 18.44 -6.18 -4.87
C VAL A 150 19.49 -5.17 -4.47
N GLY A 151 20.61 -5.63 -3.92
CA GLY A 151 21.76 -4.79 -3.65
C GLY A 151 22.50 -4.39 -4.91
N LEU A 152 22.76 -3.10 -5.05
CA LEU A 152 23.54 -2.55 -6.16
C LEU A 152 24.98 -2.24 -5.74
N ALA A 153 25.17 -1.64 -4.56
CA ALA A 153 26.49 -1.30 -4.02
C ALA A 153 26.48 -1.34 -2.49
N ASP A 154 27.61 -1.70 -1.86
CA ASP A 154 27.75 -1.78 -0.39
C ASP A 154 27.69 -0.42 0.32
N THR A 155 27.97 0.65 -0.40
CA THR A 155 27.94 2.06 0.03
C THR A 155 26.86 2.81 -0.74
N CYS A 156 26.43 3.97 -0.23
CA CYS A 156 25.48 4.82 -0.91
C CYS A 156 26.03 6.23 -1.11
N GLY A 157 26.03 6.70 -2.35
CA GLY A 157 26.45 8.06 -2.73
C GLY A 157 27.97 8.23 -2.85
N GLU A 158 28.65 7.24 -3.42
CA GLU A 158 29.92 7.47 -4.12
C GLU A 158 29.66 8.03 -5.52
#